data_AF-A0A958RMJ1-F1
#
_entry.id   AF-A0A958RMJ1-F1
#
_cell.length_a   1.000
_cell.length_b   1.000
_cell.length_c   1.000
_cell.angle_alpha   90.00
_cell.angle_beta   90.00
_cell.angle_gamma   90.00
#
_symmetry.space_group_name_H-M   'P 1'
#
loop_
_entity.id
_entity.type
_entity.pdbx_description
1 polymer ?
#
loop_
_entity_poly.entity_id
_entity_poly.type
_entity_poly.pdbx_seq_one_letter_code
_entity_poly.pdbx_strand_id
1 'polypeptide(L)'
;FGLVVAIMIYAVGHISGAHFNPAVTLAFTFARHFPLKQLPIYWVAQYSGALVACGVMAALMPGSENFAATVPATSWMMALGWEFVLTFLLMFVIIAVATDTRAVGVMAGVAIGGAVMVGAWLGGAATGASMNPARSFGPNLFQGEILVWWIYLLGPSLGAMAAAWCYEKIRCEMPEPEANGEGPKHGCC
;
A
#
# COMPACT_ATOMS: atom_id res chain seq x y z
N PHE A 1 -5.30 12.03 1.45
CA PHE A 1 -4.76 10.79 0.86
C PHE A 1 -5.82 9.71 0.68
N GLY A 2 -6.47 9.22 1.75
CA GLY A 2 -7.36 8.05 1.68
C GLY A 2 -8.49 8.11 0.65
N LEU A 3 -9.26 9.21 0.62
CA LEU A 3 -10.35 9.35 -0.36
C LEU A 3 -9.85 9.38 -1.82
N VAL A 4 -8.71 10.03 -2.07
CA VAL A 4 -8.09 10.05 -3.40
C VAL A 4 -7.69 8.63 -3.82
N VAL A 5 -7.12 7.84 -2.91
CA VAL A 5 -6.79 6.43 -3.17
C VAL A 5 -8.06 5.62 -3.49
N ALA A 6 -9.14 5.79 -2.73
CA ALA A 6 -10.41 5.11 -3.00
C ALA A 6 -10.94 5.43 -4.41
N ILE A 7 -10.97 6.71 -4.77
CA ILE A 7 -11.42 7.18 -6.10
C ILE A 7 -10.56 6.56 -7.21
N MET A 8 -9.24 6.57 -7.05
CA MET A 8 -8.33 6.03 -8.06
C MET A 8 -8.43 4.50 -8.19
N ILE A 9 -8.66 3.78 -7.08
CA ILE A 9 -8.93 2.34 -7.12
C ILE A 9 -10.19 2.06 -7.94
N TYR A 10 -11.26 2.83 -7.73
CA TYR A 10 -12.48 2.65 -8.53
C TYR A 10 -12.28 3.05 -10.00
N ALA A 11 -11.50 4.08 -10.27
CA ALA A 11 -11.27 4.58 -11.62
C ALA A 11 -10.42 3.62 -12.48
N VAL A 12 -9.33 3.06 -11.93
CA VAL A 12 -8.34 2.29 -12.73
C VAL A 12 -7.92 0.96 -12.11
N GLY A 13 -8.56 0.53 -11.02
CA GLY A 13 -8.28 -0.76 -10.37
C GLY A 13 -8.51 -1.95 -11.28
N HIS A 14 -9.53 -1.91 -12.14
CA HIS A 14 -9.81 -2.95 -13.12
C HIS A 14 -8.75 -3.05 -14.24
N ILE A 15 -7.91 -2.01 -14.42
CA ILE A 15 -6.87 -1.97 -15.47
C ILE A 15 -5.55 -2.56 -14.94
N SER A 16 -5.13 -2.16 -13.74
CA SER A 16 -3.79 -2.45 -13.21
C SER A 16 -3.76 -3.09 -11.82
N GLY A 17 -4.91 -3.30 -11.19
CA GLY A 17 -5.01 -3.62 -9.76
C GLY A 17 -4.81 -2.41 -8.84
N ALA A 18 -4.52 -1.23 -9.39
CA ALA A 18 -4.39 0.03 -8.64
C ALA A 18 -3.44 -0.05 -7.42
N HIS A 19 -2.28 -0.72 -7.58
CA HIS A 19 -1.34 -0.90 -6.47
C HIS A 19 -0.85 0.44 -5.91
N PHE A 20 -0.48 1.39 -6.80
CA PHE A 20 0.04 2.74 -6.50
C PHE A 20 1.15 2.85 -5.45
N ASN A 21 1.74 1.72 -5.03
CA ASN A 21 2.59 1.61 -3.87
C ASN A 21 3.61 0.47 -4.10
N PRO A 22 4.92 0.77 -4.06
CA PRO A 22 5.96 -0.24 -4.22
C PRO A 22 5.89 -1.37 -3.17
N ALA A 23 5.54 -1.05 -1.92
CA ALA A 23 5.42 -2.04 -0.84
C ALA A 23 4.21 -2.97 -1.06
N VAL A 24 3.09 -2.44 -1.56
CA VAL A 24 1.91 -3.25 -1.93
C VAL A 24 2.23 -4.18 -3.10
N THR A 25 2.89 -3.66 -4.14
CA THR A 25 3.31 -4.47 -5.30
C THR A 25 4.27 -5.58 -4.89
N LEU A 26 5.23 -5.26 -4.00
CA LEU A 26 6.14 -6.24 -3.43
C LEU A 26 5.40 -7.32 -2.64
N ALA A 27 4.46 -6.93 -1.77
CA ALA A 27 3.70 -7.86 -0.95
C ALA A 27 2.81 -8.81 -1.78
N PHE A 28 2.12 -8.30 -2.80
CA PHE A 28 1.38 -9.15 -3.74
C PHE A 28 2.31 -10.12 -4.49
N THR A 29 3.50 -9.65 -4.88
CA THR A 29 4.50 -10.51 -5.55
C THR A 29 5.00 -11.60 -4.60
N PHE A 30 5.30 -11.24 -3.36
CA PHE A 30 5.76 -12.13 -2.31
C PHE A 30 4.70 -13.20 -1.98
N ALA A 31 3.43 -12.82 -1.90
CA ALA A 31 2.30 -13.73 -1.69
C ALA A 31 1.84 -14.46 -2.97
N ARG A 32 2.59 -14.33 -4.08
CA ARG A 32 2.33 -14.97 -5.39
C ARG A 32 1.01 -14.58 -6.07
N HIS A 33 0.42 -13.47 -5.66
CA HIS A 33 -0.75 -12.85 -6.32
C HIS A 33 -0.37 -11.92 -7.47
N PHE A 34 0.92 -11.64 -7.66
CA PHE A 34 1.42 -10.79 -8.74
C PHE A 34 2.72 -11.35 -9.34
N PRO A 35 2.88 -11.36 -10.67
CA PRO A 35 4.05 -11.95 -11.31
C PRO A 35 5.32 -11.12 -11.05
N LEU A 36 6.37 -11.78 -10.56
CA LEU A 36 7.68 -11.16 -10.26
C LEU A 36 8.27 -10.38 -11.43
N LYS A 37 8.03 -10.83 -12.68
CA LYS A 37 8.52 -10.15 -13.89
C LYS A 37 7.93 -8.76 -14.10
N GLN A 38 6.73 -8.48 -13.56
CA GLN A 38 6.07 -7.18 -13.70
C GLN A 38 6.43 -6.20 -12.56
N LEU A 39 7.01 -6.70 -11.45
CA LEU A 39 7.38 -5.89 -10.29
C LEU A 39 8.24 -4.67 -10.66
N PRO A 40 9.31 -4.79 -11.47
CA PRO A 40 10.14 -3.63 -11.82
C PRO A 40 9.40 -2.58 -12.63
N ILE A 41 8.51 -3.01 -13.54
CA ILE A 41 7.73 -2.10 -14.39
C ILE A 41 6.77 -1.27 -13.52
N TYR A 42 6.11 -1.91 -12.56
CA TYR A 42 5.23 -1.23 -11.61
C TYR A 42 5.98 -0.24 -10.72
N TRP A 43 7.16 -0.63 -10.21
CA TRP A 43 7.99 0.27 -9.41
C TRP A 43 8.43 1.49 -10.23
N VAL A 44 8.90 1.30 -11.45
CA VAL A 44 9.27 2.42 -12.34
C VAL A 44 8.09 3.35 -12.56
N ALA A 45 6.90 2.82 -12.86
CA ALA A 45 5.69 3.63 -13.03
C ALA A 45 5.30 4.40 -11.75
N GLN A 46 5.40 3.77 -10.58
CA GLN A 46 5.04 4.37 -9.30
C GLN A 46 6.02 5.48 -8.88
N TYR A 47 7.32 5.25 -8.98
CA TYR A 47 8.33 6.25 -8.66
C TYR A 47 8.33 7.41 -9.67
N SER A 48 8.22 7.12 -10.98
CA SER A 48 8.11 8.18 -11.99
C SER A 48 6.83 9.00 -11.81
N GLY A 49 5.70 8.36 -11.51
CA GLY A 49 4.45 9.05 -11.17
C GLY A 49 4.60 9.99 -9.96
N ALA A 50 5.30 9.55 -8.91
CA ALA A 50 5.57 10.40 -7.75
C ALA A 50 6.43 11.63 -8.10
N LEU A 51 7.45 11.46 -8.94
CA LEU A 51 8.30 12.57 -9.43
C LEU A 51 7.51 13.54 -10.31
N VAL A 52 6.71 13.02 -11.24
CA VAL A 52 5.84 13.84 -12.11
C VAL A 52 4.84 14.63 -11.27
N ALA A 53 4.21 14.00 -10.26
CA ALA A 53 3.29 14.69 -9.36
C ALA A 53 3.97 15.86 -8.62
N CYS A 54 5.20 15.67 -8.13
CA CYS A 54 5.97 16.75 -7.49
C CYS A 54 6.35 17.85 -8.48
N GLY A 55 6.74 17.50 -9.71
CA GLY A 55 7.02 18.48 -10.77
C GLY A 55 5.78 19.30 -11.16
N VAL A 56 4.62 18.67 -11.25
CA VAL A 56 3.33 19.35 -11.48
C VAL A 56 3.00 20.27 -10.31
N MET A 57 3.17 19.84 -9.06
CA MET A 57 2.99 20.71 -7.89
C MET A 57 3.94 21.92 -7.93
N ALA A 58 5.21 21.72 -8.27
CA ALA A 58 6.18 22.81 -8.38
C ALA A 58 5.77 23.85 -9.45
N ALA A 59 5.22 23.38 -10.58
CA ALA A 59 4.75 24.25 -11.66
C ALA A 59 3.45 24.98 -11.32
N LEU A 60 2.50 24.31 -10.65
CA LEU A 60 1.19 24.88 -10.31
C LEU A 60 1.22 25.73 -9.03
N MET A 61 2.18 25.49 -8.15
CA MET A 61 2.33 26.19 -6.87
C MET A 61 3.75 26.76 -6.73
N PRO A 62 4.14 27.73 -7.58
CA PRO A 62 5.47 28.31 -7.54
C PRO A 62 5.72 28.98 -6.18
N GLY A 63 6.86 28.66 -5.57
CA GLY A 63 7.24 29.14 -4.23
C GLY A 63 6.67 28.33 -3.06
N SER A 64 5.88 27.28 -3.31
CA SER A 64 5.48 26.35 -2.24
C SER A 64 6.69 25.57 -1.74
N GLU A 65 6.98 25.66 -0.45
CA GLU A 65 8.00 24.85 0.20
C GLU A 65 7.47 23.49 0.64
N ASN A 66 6.16 23.25 0.56
CA ASN A 66 5.51 22.04 1.07
C ASN A 66 5.07 21.10 -0.07
N PHE A 67 5.90 20.09 -0.34
CA PHE A 67 5.59 18.99 -1.26
C PHE A 67 4.99 17.78 -0.55
N ALA A 68 4.59 17.94 0.73
CA ALA A 68 4.15 16.88 1.60
C ALA A 68 5.20 15.76 1.80
N ALA A 69 6.49 16.13 1.95
CA ALA A 69 7.53 15.20 2.39
C ALA A 69 7.16 14.56 3.73
N THR A 70 7.53 13.30 3.85
CA THR A 70 7.41 12.57 5.10
C THR A 70 8.75 12.65 5.81
N VAL A 71 8.75 13.38 6.92
CA VAL A 71 9.91 13.56 7.79
C VAL A 71 9.50 13.10 9.20
N PRO A 72 10.29 12.25 9.85
CA PRO A 72 9.93 11.74 11.17
C PRO A 72 10.04 12.84 12.23
N ALA A 73 8.99 13.00 13.04
CA ALA A 73 8.99 13.85 14.24
C ALA A 73 9.46 13.08 15.50
N THR A 74 9.80 11.80 15.33
CA THR A 74 10.25 10.88 16.37
C THR A 74 11.62 10.30 16.01
N SER A 75 12.20 9.49 16.91
CA SER A 75 13.45 8.77 16.57
C SER A 75 13.28 7.89 15.34
N TRP A 76 14.36 7.69 14.57
CA TRP A 76 14.30 6.90 13.33
C TRP A 76 13.79 5.47 13.54
N MET A 77 14.13 4.84 14.66
CA MET A 77 13.65 3.50 14.99
C MET A 77 12.17 3.47 15.35
N MET A 78 11.68 4.49 16.07
CA MET A 78 10.24 4.63 16.32
C MET A 78 9.48 4.88 15.02
N ALA A 79 10.01 5.75 14.15
CA ALA A 79 9.41 6.02 12.84
C ALA A 79 9.34 4.76 11.96
N LEU A 80 10.40 3.94 11.98
CA LEU A 80 10.41 2.64 11.30
C LEU A 80 9.29 1.72 11.84
N GLY A 81 9.12 1.66 13.16
CA GLY A 81 8.05 0.89 13.80
C GLY A 81 6.65 1.39 13.44
N TRP A 82 6.45 2.71 13.42
CA TRP A 82 5.20 3.33 12.95
C TRP A 82 4.88 2.95 11.51
N GLU A 83 5.82 3.17 10.59
CA GLU A 83 5.62 2.87 9.17
C GLU A 83 5.41 1.37 8.92
N PHE A 84 6.05 0.49 9.69
CA PHE A 84 5.78 -0.94 9.68
C PHE A 84 4.33 -1.24 10.05
N VAL A 85 3.85 -0.76 11.20
CA VAL A 85 2.50 -1.05 11.71
C VAL A 85 1.42 -0.48 10.80
N LEU A 86 1.57 0.77 10.37
CA LEU A 86 0.59 1.43 9.50
C LEU A 86 0.48 0.70 8.15
N THR A 87 1.62 0.33 7.56
CA THR A 87 1.61 -0.40 6.28
C THR A 87 1.13 -1.82 6.44
N PHE A 88 1.42 -2.47 7.58
CA PHE A 88 0.87 -3.79 7.89
C PHE A 88 -0.67 -3.73 7.88
N LEU A 89 -1.28 -2.78 8.59
CA LEU A 89 -2.74 -2.64 8.63
C LEU A 89 -3.32 -2.34 7.24
N LEU A 90 -2.69 -1.42 6.49
CA LEU A 90 -3.08 -1.12 5.12
C LEU A 90 -3.04 -2.36 4.23
N MET A 91 -1.91 -3.08 4.22
CA MET A 91 -1.73 -4.23 3.35
C MET A 91 -2.60 -5.41 3.76
N PHE A 92 -2.88 -5.58 5.06
CA PHE A 92 -3.81 -6.60 5.55
C PHE A 92 -5.21 -6.38 5.00
N VAL A 93 -5.69 -5.12 4.99
CA VAL A 93 -6.96 -4.77 4.34
C VAL A 93 -6.90 -5.01 2.84
N ILE A 94 -5.83 -4.57 2.17
CA ILE A 94 -5.66 -4.74 0.72
C ILE A 94 -5.73 -6.21 0.31
N ILE A 95 -4.93 -7.08 0.93
CA ILE A 95 -4.89 -8.49 0.54
C ILE A 95 -6.23 -9.18 0.81
N ALA A 96 -6.91 -8.82 1.89
CA ALA A 96 -8.22 -9.36 2.22
C ALA A 96 -9.27 -9.02 1.16
N VAL A 97 -9.39 -7.73 0.81
CA VAL A 97 -10.43 -7.30 -0.13
C VAL A 97 -10.09 -7.56 -1.60
N ALA A 98 -8.80 -7.75 -1.92
CA ALA A 98 -8.35 -7.95 -3.29
C ALA A 98 -8.20 -9.42 -3.69
N THR A 99 -7.97 -10.34 -2.74
CA THR A 99 -7.66 -11.74 -3.06
C THR A 99 -8.65 -12.76 -2.53
N ASP A 100 -9.50 -12.39 -1.55
CA ASP A 100 -10.48 -13.31 -0.97
C ASP A 100 -11.86 -13.10 -1.62
N THR A 101 -12.39 -14.14 -2.26
CA THR A 101 -13.70 -14.09 -2.93
C THR A 101 -14.87 -13.93 -1.96
N ARG A 102 -14.65 -14.16 -0.66
CA ARG A 102 -15.65 -13.91 0.40
C ARG A 102 -15.78 -12.42 0.74
N ALA A 103 -14.78 -11.61 0.39
CA ALA A 103 -14.82 -10.18 0.63
C ALA A 103 -15.72 -9.47 -0.39
N VAL A 104 -16.35 -8.36 0.04
CA VAL A 104 -17.20 -7.54 -0.84
C VAL A 104 -16.31 -6.70 -1.76
N GLY A 105 -15.91 -7.25 -2.91
CA GLY A 105 -14.96 -6.62 -3.83
C GLY A 105 -15.36 -5.22 -4.30
N VAL A 106 -16.66 -4.94 -4.44
CA VAL A 106 -17.17 -3.59 -4.80
C VAL A 106 -16.81 -2.54 -3.73
N MET A 107 -16.60 -2.94 -2.47
CA MET A 107 -16.23 -2.05 -1.37
C MET A 107 -14.71 -1.91 -1.19
N ALA A 108 -13.89 -2.56 -2.03
CA ALA A 108 -12.43 -2.56 -1.89
C ALA A 108 -11.84 -1.13 -1.88
N GLY A 109 -12.29 -0.25 -2.77
CA GLY A 109 -11.81 1.13 -2.83
C GLY A 109 -12.07 1.90 -1.53
N VAL A 110 -13.29 1.82 -0.99
CA VAL A 110 -13.64 2.46 0.30
C VAL A 110 -12.85 1.85 1.46
N ALA A 111 -12.72 0.52 1.52
CA ALA A 111 -11.98 -0.15 2.58
C ALA A 111 -10.49 0.25 2.59
N ILE A 112 -9.84 0.20 1.42
CA ILE A 112 -8.41 0.53 1.27
C ILE A 112 -8.19 2.04 1.52
N GLY A 113 -9.02 2.90 0.93
CA GLY A 113 -8.92 4.34 1.16
C GLY A 113 -9.21 4.74 2.61
N GLY A 114 -10.14 4.05 3.27
CA GLY A 114 -10.43 4.19 4.70
C GLY A 114 -9.23 3.79 5.57
N ALA A 115 -8.58 2.67 5.27
CA ALA A 115 -7.35 2.26 5.96
C ALA A 115 -6.23 3.30 5.82
N VAL A 116 -6.01 3.84 4.62
CA VAL A 116 -5.05 4.95 4.40
C VAL A 116 -5.43 6.20 5.21
N MET A 117 -6.73 6.55 5.26
CA MET A 117 -7.20 7.72 6.01
C MET A 117 -6.97 7.56 7.52
N VAL A 118 -7.35 6.42 8.09
CA VAL A 118 -7.13 6.12 9.51
C VAL A 118 -5.65 6.04 9.83
N GLY A 119 -4.85 5.38 8.99
CA GLY A 119 -3.40 5.32 9.16
C GLY A 119 -2.75 6.70 9.14
N ALA A 120 -3.19 7.58 8.24
CA ALA A 120 -2.75 8.97 8.20
C ALA A 120 -3.13 9.76 9.45
N TRP A 121 -4.31 9.53 10.01
CA TRP A 121 -4.74 10.16 11.25
C TRP A 121 -3.92 9.69 12.47
N LEU A 122 -3.62 8.39 12.55
CA LEU A 122 -2.86 7.80 13.67
C LEU A 122 -1.37 8.15 13.62
N GLY A 123 -0.73 7.99 12.46
CA GLY A 123 0.71 8.12 12.30
C GLY A 123 1.18 9.49 11.82
N GLY A 124 0.26 10.35 11.37
CA GLY A 124 0.59 11.60 10.67
C GLY A 124 1.48 12.52 11.50
N ALA A 125 1.19 12.69 12.79
CA ALA A 125 1.99 13.51 13.69
C ALA A 125 3.36 12.91 14.04
N ALA A 126 3.53 11.59 13.93
CA ALA A 126 4.77 10.90 14.30
C ALA A 126 5.75 10.77 13.13
N THR A 127 5.26 10.46 11.92
CA THR A 127 6.09 10.13 10.75
C THR A 127 5.65 10.80 9.44
N GLY A 128 4.53 11.52 9.43
CA GLY A 128 3.85 11.93 8.19
C GLY A 128 3.04 10.80 7.53
N ALA A 129 3.02 9.59 8.13
CA ALA A 129 2.24 8.42 7.73
C ALA A 129 2.31 8.12 6.23
N SER A 130 3.49 7.69 5.77
CA SER A 130 3.73 7.42 4.36
C SER A 130 2.96 6.20 3.88
N MET A 131 3.20 5.06 4.53
CA MET A 131 2.79 3.72 4.14
C MET A 131 3.25 3.29 2.73
N ASN A 132 4.04 4.11 2.02
CA ASN A 132 4.28 3.98 0.58
C ASN A 132 5.64 4.56 0.18
N PRO A 133 6.61 3.72 -0.23
CA PRO A 133 7.94 4.17 -0.62
C PRO A 133 7.98 5.23 -1.72
N ALA A 134 7.10 5.13 -2.73
CA ALA A 134 7.04 6.12 -3.82
C ALA A 134 6.43 7.45 -3.37
N ARG A 135 5.41 7.42 -2.52
CA ARG A 135 4.75 8.61 -1.95
C ARG A 135 5.68 9.43 -1.05
N SER A 136 6.69 8.80 -0.44
CA SER A 136 7.76 9.50 0.28
C SER A 136 8.89 9.94 -0.64
N PHE A 137 9.29 9.08 -1.59
CA PHE A 137 10.47 9.33 -2.43
C PHE A 137 10.40 10.67 -3.17
N GLY A 138 9.32 10.93 -3.90
CA GLY A 138 9.18 12.14 -4.72
C GLY A 138 9.29 13.41 -3.89
N PRO A 139 8.40 13.63 -2.90
CA PRO A 139 8.45 14.80 -2.03
C PRO A 139 9.77 14.98 -1.28
N ASN A 140 10.33 13.91 -0.71
CA ASN A 140 11.59 13.99 0.03
C ASN A 140 12.76 14.36 -0.88
N LEU A 141 12.78 13.90 -2.13
CA LEU A 141 13.80 14.31 -3.10
C LEU A 141 13.69 15.80 -3.43
N PHE A 142 12.46 16.31 -3.66
CA PHE A 142 12.23 17.72 -3.98
C PHE A 142 12.52 18.66 -2.82
N GLN A 143 12.27 18.23 -1.58
CA GLN A 143 12.52 19.02 -0.36
C GLN A 143 13.93 18.82 0.23
N GLY A 144 14.77 17.98 -0.37
CA GLY A 144 16.14 17.72 0.12
C GLY A 144 16.23 16.77 1.33
N GLU A 145 15.12 16.13 1.71
CA GLU A 145 14.98 15.23 2.86
C GLU A 145 15.17 13.75 2.49
N ILE A 146 16.01 13.46 1.50
CA ILE A 146 16.19 12.10 0.97
C ILE A 146 16.85 11.15 1.98
N LEU A 147 17.61 11.67 2.94
CA LEU A 147 18.34 10.86 3.92
C LEU A 147 17.42 10.03 4.82
N VAL A 148 16.18 10.47 5.06
CA VAL A 148 15.22 9.71 5.87
C VAL A 148 14.40 8.71 5.05
N TRP A 149 14.54 8.71 3.72
CA TRP A 149 13.71 7.90 2.82
C TRP A 149 13.83 6.39 3.07
N TRP A 150 15.00 5.91 3.53
CA TRP A 150 15.21 4.48 3.80
C TRP A 150 14.21 3.93 4.84
N ILE A 151 13.74 4.76 5.77
CA ILE A 151 12.72 4.38 6.77
C ILE A 151 11.41 4.06 6.06
N TYR A 152 11.01 4.92 5.13
CA TYR A 152 9.80 4.82 4.32
C TYR A 152 9.90 3.81 3.16
N LEU A 153 11.10 3.28 2.92
CA LEU A 153 11.31 2.10 2.07
C LEU A 153 11.20 0.82 2.90
N LEU A 154 12.01 0.71 3.97
CA LEU A 154 12.17 -0.51 4.74
C LEU A 154 10.94 -0.84 5.59
N GLY A 155 10.43 0.13 6.36
CA GLY A 155 9.27 -0.04 7.25
C GLY A 155 8.05 -0.53 6.47
N PRO A 156 7.62 0.20 5.42
CA PRO A 156 6.48 -0.22 4.61
C PRO A 156 6.67 -1.57 3.92
N SER A 157 7.86 -1.85 3.36
CA SER A 157 8.11 -3.13 2.68
C SER A 157 7.98 -4.33 3.63
N LEU A 158 8.59 -4.23 4.83
CA LEU A 158 8.51 -5.29 5.83
C LEU A 158 7.08 -5.44 6.38
N GLY A 159 6.40 -4.32 6.68
CA GLY A 159 5.02 -4.33 7.17
C GLY A 159 4.06 -4.96 6.17
N ALA A 160 4.18 -4.61 4.88
CA ALA A 160 3.35 -5.15 3.83
C ALA A 160 3.57 -6.66 3.62
N MET A 161 4.83 -7.11 3.57
CA MET A 161 5.15 -8.54 3.45
C MET A 161 4.64 -9.35 4.65
N ALA A 162 4.80 -8.83 5.87
CA ALA A 162 4.30 -9.47 7.08
C ALA A 162 2.77 -9.57 7.07
N ALA A 163 2.05 -8.53 6.66
CA ALA A 163 0.60 -8.55 6.54
C ALA A 163 0.11 -9.56 5.52
N ALA A 164 0.74 -9.60 4.34
CA ALA A 164 0.42 -10.58 3.33
C ALA A 164 0.63 -12.00 3.86
N TRP A 165 1.78 -12.29 4.47
CA TRP A 165 2.07 -13.59 5.09
C TRP A 165 1.04 -13.96 6.18
N CYS A 166 0.69 -13.04 7.07
CA CYS A 166 -0.30 -13.27 8.12
C CYS A 166 -1.67 -13.61 7.52
N TYR A 167 -2.12 -12.86 6.51
CA TYR A 167 -3.41 -13.10 5.88
C TYR A 167 -3.47 -14.45 5.16
N GLU A 168 -2.39 -14.80 4.45
CA GLU A 168 -2.24 -16.11 3.80
C GLU A 168 -2.34 -17.29 4.77
N LYS A 169 -1.95 -17.10 6.04
CA LYS A 169 -2.03 -18.14 7.07
C LYS A 169 -3.40 -18.28 7.72
N ILE A 170 -4.16 -17.20 7.81
CA ILE A 170 -5.50 -17.22 8.43
C ILE A 170 -6.60 -17.53 7.42
N ARG A 171 -6.37 -17.26 6.12
CA ARG A 171 -7.38 -17.53 5.09
C ARG A 171 -7.49 -19.04 4.88
N CYS A 172 -8.68 -19.60 5.09
CA CYS A 172 -8.94 -20.99 4.73
C CYS A 172 -9.05 -21.11 3.21
N GLU A 173 -8.35 -22.08 2.62
CA GLU A 173 -8.56 -22.54 1.25
C GLU A 173 -9.86 -23.35 1.21
N MET A 174 -10.78 -23.01 0.30
CA MET A 174 -11.91 -23.92 0.03
C MET A 174 -11.40 -25.05 -0.85
N PRO A 175 -11.66 -26.33 -0.51
CA PRO A 175 -11.42 -27.43 -1.43
C PRO A 175 -12.13 -27.17 -2.76
N GLU A 176 -11.49 -27.53 -3.88
CA GLU A 176 -12.21 -27.59 -5.16
C GLU A 176 -13.45 -28.47 -5.00
N PRO A 177 -14.60 -28.11 -5.59
CA PRO A 177 -15.76 -28.99 -5.59
C PRO A 177 -15.37 -30.32 -6.23
N GLU A 178 -15.51 -31.42 -5.49
CA GLU A 178 -15.27 -32.74 -6.04
C GLU A 178 -16.19 -32.96 -7.27
N ALA A 179 -15.65 -33.61 -8.31
CA ALA A 179 -16.32 -33.81 -9.60
C ALA A 179 -17.65 -34.62 -9.52
N ASN A 180 -18.04 -35.07 -8.34
CA ASN A 180 -19.24 -35.84 -8.00
C ASN A 180 -20.40 -34.97 -7.47
N GLY A 181 -20.25 -33.64 -7.37
CA GLY A 181 -21.33 -32.73 -6.97
C GLY A 181 -21.63 -32.74 -5.46
N GLU A 182 -20.80 -33.38 -4.64
CA GLU A 182 -20.86 -33.21 -3.20
C GLU A 182 -20.13 -31.92 -2.81
N GLY A 183 -20.87 -30.95 -2.26
CA GLY A 183 -20.30 -29.72 -1.73
C GLY A 183 -19.30 -30.02 -0.59
N PRO A 184 -18.28 -29.16 -0.38
CA PRO A 184 -17.23 -29.41 0.59
C PRO A 184 -17.82 -29.61 2.01
N LYS A 185 -17.57 -30.78 2.60
CA LYS A 185 -18.18 -31.22 3.87
C LYS A 185 -17.65 -30.51 5.12
N HIS A 186 -16.63 -29.65 5.00
CA HIS A 186 -16.08 -28.88 6.11
C HIS A 186 -15.69 -27.48 5.61
N GLY A 187 -16.64 -26.56 5.62
CA GLY A 187 -16.31 -25.14 5.63
C GLY A 187 -15.69 -24.81 6.99
N CYS A 188 -14.59 -24.04 6.99
CA CYS A 188 -14.08 -23.45 8.23
C CYS A 188 -15.23 -22.66 8.91
N CYS A 189 -15.69 -23.19 10.05
CA CYS A 189 -16.68 -22.66 11.00
C CYS A 189 -18.01 -22.14 10.42
#